data_AF-G9ZJC7-F1
#
_entry.id   AF-G9ZJC7-F1
#
_cell.length_a   1.000
_cell.length_b   1.000
_cell.length_c   1.000
_cell.angle_alpha   90.00
_cell.angle_beta   90.00
_cell.angle_gamma   90.00
#
_symmetry.space_group_name_H-M   'P 1'
#
loop_
_entity.id
_entity.type
_entity.pdbx_description
1 polymer ?
#
loop_
_entity_poly.entity_id
_entity_poly.type
_entity_poly.pdbx_seq_one_letter_code
_entity_poly.pdbx_strand_id
1 'polypeptide(L)'
;MSGDAGSFAEAFAWHLAEQGLHERDIICLPIYMYEHGGIVLKCCPFNDRWDSGQVGFLYERRTDIRREFGVKRISPKLECRIYDRPRGEIETLSAWANGDIYGFRIPALDIVCGGYYGWDHRASGLLEAATEDIRYAVRQQRHDHFSRLKRHISCKVPLQYRPALAF
;
A
#
# COMPACT_ATOMS: atom_id res chain seq x y z
N MET A 1 -20.72 31.83 17.50
CA MET A 1 -20.23 32.83 16.55
C MET A 1 -19.51 32.07 15.46
N SER A 2 -20.14 31.79 14.32
CA SER A 2 -19.45 31.21 13.16
C SER A 2 -18.74 32.35 12.43
N GLY A 3 -17.51 32.64 12.84
CA GLY A 3 -16.58 33.27 11.91
C GLY A 3 -16.24 32.24 10.83
N ASP A 4 -16.01 32.67 9.60
CA ASP A 4 -15.30 31.81 8.66
C ASP A 4 -13.83 31.72 9.14
N ALA A 5 -13.26 30.52 9.08
CA ALA A 5 -11.85 30.35 9.42
C ALA A 5 -10.99 31.12 8.41
N GLY A 6 -10.09 31.98 8.90
CA GLY A 6 -9.19 32.79 8.06
C GLY A 6 -8.02 32.00 7.48
N SER A 7 -7.83 30.74 7.88
CA SER A 7 -6.78 29.85 7.39
C SER A 7 -7.13 28.37 7.59
N PHE A 8 -6.46 27.48 6.84
CA PHE A 8 -6.56 26.03 7.05
C PHE A 8 -6.20 25.61 8.48
N ALA A 9 -5.21 26.27 9.10
CA ALA A 9 -4.81 25.96 10.47
C ALA A 9 -5.90 26.30 11.49
N GLU A 10 -6.58 27.43 11.30
CA GLU A 10 -7.70 27.83 12.16
C GLU A 10 -8.90 26.89 12.00
N ALA A 11 -9.24 26.55 10.75
CA ALA A 11 -10.30 25.57 10.46
C ALA A 11 -9.98 24.22 11.11
N PHE A 12 -8.73 23.78 11.03
CA PHE A 12 -8.28 22.54 11.66
C PHE A 12 -8.35 22.60 13.19
N ALA A 13 -7.96 23.72 13.80
CA ALA A 13 -8.07 23.91 15.24
C ALA A 13 -9.53 23.85 15.73
N TRP A 14 -10.47 24.44 14.98
CA TRP A 14 -11.90 24.33 15.30
C TRP A 14 -12.40 22.89 15.19
N HIS A 15 -12.02 22.18 14.12
CA HIS A 15 -12.33 20.75 13.97
C HIS A 15 -11.83 19.94 15.17
N LEU A 16 -10.59 20.18 15.63
CA LEU A 16 -10.08 19.51 16.83
C LEU A 16 -10.91 19.83 18.08
N ALA A 17 -11.26 21.10 18.28
CA ALA A 17 -12.06 21.53 19.42
C ALA A 17 -13.46 20.89 19.43
N GLU A 18 -14.11 20.77 18.27
CA GLU A 18 -15.39 20.07 18.11
C GLU A 18 -15.28 18.59 18.48
N GLN A 19 -14.14 17.96 18.21
CA GLN A 19 -13.85 16.59 18.61
C GLN A 19 -13.38 16.46 20.08
N GLY A 20 -13.34 17.56 20.84
CA GLY A 20 -12.82 17.59 22.20
C GLY A 20 -11.31 17.32 22.29
N LEU A 21 -10.57 17.58 21.22
CA LEU A 21 -9.13 17.38 21.09
C LEU A 21 -8.39 18.72 21.09
N HIS A 22 -7.14 18.69 21.54
CA HIS A 22 -6.19 19.79 21.37
C HIS A 22 -4.96 19.31 20.58
N GLU A 23 -4.13 20.24 20.12
CA GLU A 23 -2.89 19.91 19.38
C GLU A 23 -1.96 18.94 20.16
N ARG A 24 -1.91 19.06 21.49
CA ARG A 24 -1.15 18.14 22.36
C ARG A 24 -1.67 16.70 22.34
N ASP A 25 -2.92 16.49 21.97
CA ASP A 25 -3.55 15.17 21.97
C ASP A 25 -3.30 14.40 20.68
N ILE A 26 -2.71 15.04 19.67
CA ILE A 26 -2.54 14.47 18.33
C ILE A 26 -1.12 14.59 17.77
N ILE A 27 -0.75 13.67 16.90
CA ILE A 27 0.36 13.83 15.97
C ILE A 27 -0.26 14.15 14.61
N CYS A 28 0.10 15.30 14.02
CA CYS A 28 -0.47 15.76 12.75
C CYS A 28 0.59 16.09 11.70
N LEU A 29 0.21 15.95 10.43
CA LEU A 29 1.00 16.24 9.26
C LEU A 29 0.18 17.11 8.29
N PRO A 30 0.72 18.25 7.83
CA PRO A 30 0.10 19.01 6.76
C PRO A 30 0.20 18.25 5.44
N ILE A 31 -0.89 18.20 4.68
CA ILE A 31 -0.93 17.59 3.36
C ILE A 31 -0.93 18.68 2.30
N TYR A 32 -0.03 18.55 1.34
CA TYR A 32 0.12 19.42 0.19
C TYR A 32 -0.22 18.67 -1.08
N MET A 33 -0.83 19.38 -2.01
CA MET A 33 -1.15 18.91 -3.34
C MET A 33 -0.40 19.76 -4.36
N TYR A 34 0.08 19.11 -5.41
CA TYR A 34 0.56 19.71 -6.63
C TYR A 34 -0.26 19.16 -7.81
N GLU A 35 -0.75 20.02 -8.69
CA GLU A 35 -1.62 19.65 -9.82
C GLU A 35 -1.13 20.28 -11.13
N HIS A 36 -0.40 19.52 -11.94
CA HIS A 36 0.09 19.99 -13.24
C HIS A 36 -0.01 18.87 -14.29
N GLY A 37 -1.24 18.51 -14.65
CA GLY A 37 -1.56 17.37 -15.52
C GLY A 37 -1.64 16.02 -14.79
N GLY A 38 -1.16 15.96 -13.56
CA GLY A 38 -1.37 14.88 -12.60
C GLY A 38 -1.34 15.42 -11.16
N ILE A 39 -1.86 14.64 -10.22
CA ILE A 39 -1.98 14.99 -8.81
C ILE A 39 -0.84 14.38 -8.02
N VAL A 40 -0.03 15.19 -7.37
CA VAL A 40 1.01 14.72 -6.44
C VAL A 40 0.66 15.17 -5.04
N LEU A 41 0.47 14.21 -4.12
CA LEU A 41 0.24 14.49 -2.71
C LEU A 41 1.52 14.24 -1.89
N LYS A 42 1.83 15.15 -0.95
CA LYS A 42 3.00 15.04 -0.06
C LYS A 42 2.70 15.62 1.32
N CYS A 43 3.48 15.21 2.32
CA CYS A 43 3.44 15.79 3.66
C CYS A 43 4.41 16.99 3.84
N CYS A 44 4.89 17.57 2.75
CA CYS A 44 5.79 18.72 2.74
C CYS A 44 5.45 19.69 1.60
N PRO A 45 5.73 21.00 1.76
CA PRO A 45 5.44 21.99 0.72
C PRO A 45 6.21 21.70 -0.58
N PHE A 46 5.61 22.08 -1.71
CA PHE A 46 6.30 22.13 -2.99
C PHE A 46 6.93 23.52 -3.18
N ASN A 47 7.92 23.61 -4.07
CA ASN A 47 8.53 24.88 -4.45
C ASN A 47 7.80 25.59 -5.60
N ASP A 48 6.56 25.17 -5.90
CA ASP A 48 5.71 25.80 -6.90
C ASP A 48 4.65 26.67 -6.22
N ARG A 49 4.48 27.89 -6.71
CA ARG A 49 3.57 28.90 -6.15
C ARG A 49 2.21 28.93 -6.84
N TRP A 50 2.10 28.30 -8.00
CA TRP A 50 0.90 28.40 -8.85
C TRP A 50 0.04 27.16 -8.71
N ASP A 51 0.67 26.01 -8.94
CA ASP A 51 -0.03 24.74 -9.07
C ASP A 51 0.13 23.88 -7.82
N SER A 52 0.50 24.48 -6.68
CA SER A 52 0.62 23.76 -5.41
C SER A 52 0.09 24.53 -4.22
N GLY A 53 -0.38 23.80 -3.22
CA GLY A 53 -0.90 24.38 -1.99
C GLY A 53 -1.16 23.34 -0.90
N GLN A 54 -1.39 23.82 0.32
CA GLN A 54 -1.86 22.96 1.40
C GLN A 54 -3.34 22.64 1.17
N VAL A 55 -3.70 21.36 1.23
CA VAL A 55 -5.07 20.89 1.03
C VAL A 55 -5.71 20.32 2.29
N GLY A 56 -4.93 20.11 3.35
CA GLY A 56 -5.48 19.69 4.63
C GLY A 56 -4.43 19.21 5.62
N PHE A 57 -4.90 18.36 6.54
CA PHE A 57 -4.10 17.72 7.58
C PHE A 57 -4.49 16.27 7.70
N LEU A 58 -3.49 15.43 7.96
CA LEU A 58 -3.68 14.08 8.45
C LEU A 58 -3.27 14.06 9.91
N TYR A 59 -4.06 13.44 10.79
CA TYR A 59 -3.72 13.37 12.20
C TYR A 59 -4.15 12.07 12.85
N GLU A 60 -3.47 11.76 13.94
CA GLU A 60 -3.75 10.60 14.78
C GLU A 60 -3.74 10.99 16.24
N ARG A 61 -4.64 10.38 17.02
CA ARG A 61 -4.70 10.63 18.46
C ARG A 61 -3.58 9.89 19.17
N ARG A 62 -2.86 10.59 20.06
CA ARG A 62 -1.85 10.00 20.94
C ARG A 62 -2.43 8.92 21.85
N THR A 63 -3.73 8.97 22.16
CA THR A 63 -4.44 7.90 22.90
C THR A 63 -4.53 6.61 22.10
N ASP A 64 -4.80 6.69 20.80
CA ASP A 64 -4.90 5.53 19.91
C ASP A 64 -3.54 4.91 19.67
N ILE A 65 -2.52 5.72 19.43
CA ILE A 65 -1.13 5.26 19.27
C ILE A 65 -0.65 4.54 20.54
N ARG A 66 -0.94 5.08 21.72
CA ARG A 66 -0.61 4.43 23.00
C ARG A 66 -1.28 3.07 23.15
N ARG A 67 -2.54 2.95 22.70
CA ARG A 67 -3.29 1.68 22.72
C ARG A 67 -2.73 0.68 21.73
N GLU A 68 -2.47 1.09 20.49
CA GLU A 68 -1.91 0.26 19.41
C GLU A 68 -0.57 -0.35 19.81
N PHE A 69 0.33 0.45 20.38
CA PHE A 69 1.67 0.01 20.77
C PHE A 69 1.77 -0.49 22.22
N GLY A 70 0.68 -0.45 23.00
CA GLY A 70 0.68 -0.85 24.41
C GLY A 70 1.60 -0.04 25.32
N VAL A 71 1.83 1.25 25.01
CA VAL A 71 2.77 2.12 25.73
C VAL A 71 2.08 3.21 26.54
N LYS A 72 2.63 3.56 27.71
CA LYS A 72 2.12 4.67 28.53
C LYS A 72 2.51 6.05 27.99
N ARG A 73 3.70 6.16 27.39
CA ARG A 73 4.26 7.39 26.80
C ARG A 73 4.80 7.08 25.42
N ILE A 74 4.60 8.02 24.49
CA ILE A 74 5.18 7.95 23.15
C ILE A 74 6.62 8.43 23.26
N SER A 75 7.57 7.58 22.86
CA SER A 75 8.99 7.94 22.81
C SER A 75 9.30 8.70 21.52
N PRO A 76 10.38 9.51 21.45
CA PRO A 76 10.76 10.19 20.21
C PRO A 76 10.94 9.22 19.03
N LYS A 77 11.50 8.03 19.28
CA LYS A 77 11.64 6.98 18.25
C LYS A 77 10.30 6.48 17.72
N LEU A 78 9.31 6.31 18.61
CA LEU A 78 7.96 5.92 18.19
C LEU A 78 7.30 7.07 17.43
N GLU A 79 7.42 8.30 17.92
CA GLU A 79 6.88 9.49 17.27
C GLU A 79 7.42 9.67 15.85
N CYS A 80 8.73 9.51 15.62
CA CYS A 80 9.30 9.49 14.26
C CYS A 80 8.65 8.43 13.36
N ARG A 81 8.41 7.21 13.88
CA ARG A 81 7.73 6.16 13.10
C ARG A 81 6.30 6.53 12.75
N ILE A 82 5.58 7.22 13.65
CA ILE A 82 4.22 7.71 13.38
C ILE A 82 4.24 8.85 12.35
N TYR A 83 5.27 9.70 12.35
CA TYR A 83 5.42 10.72 11.31
C TYR A 83 5.74 10.12 9.92
N ASP A 84 6.46 9.00 9.88
CA ASP A 84 6.85 8.37 8.61
C ASP A 84 5.75 7.48 8.02
N ARG A 85 4.91 6.84 8.84
CA ARG A 85 3.90 5.87 8.36
C ARG A 85 2.93 6.41 7.31
N PRO A 86 2.43 7.66 7.39
CA PRO A 86 1.45 8.14 6.44
C PRO A 86 2.04 8.53 5.10
N ARG A 87 3.37 8.62 5.00
CA ARG A 87 4.03 8.92 3.73
C ARG A 87 3.67 7.89 2.66
N GLY A 88 3.69 6.59 3.03
CA GLY A 88 3.29 5.52 2.10
C GLY A 88 1.80 5.57 1.75
N GLU A 89 0.93 5.94 2.70
CA GLU A 89 -0.51 6.10 2.46
C GLU A 89 -0.80 7.24 1.48
N ILE A 90 -0.11 8.37 1.66
CA ILE A 90 -0.24 9.55 0.80
C ILE A 90 0.32 9.28 -0.60
N GLU A 91 1.45 8.58 -0.70
CA GLU A 91 1.99 8.13 -2.00
C GLU A 91 1.01 7.19 -2.72
N THR A 92 0.40 6.24 -1.99
CA THR A 92 -0.62 5.33 -2.52
C THR A 92 -1.86 6.10 -2.98
N LEU A 93 -2.33 7.06 -2.19
CA LEU A 93 -3.46 7.92 -2.54
C LEU A 93 -3.14 8.78 -3.78
N SER A 94 -1.91 9.27 -3.90
CA SER A 94 -1.44 10.01 -5.06
C SER A 94 -1.46 9.13 -6.31
N ALA A 95 -0.97 7.89 -6.23
CA ALA A 95 -1.03 6.95 -7.34
C ALA A 95 -2.49 6.61 -7.72
N TRP A 96 -3.35 6.38 -6.73
CA TRP A 96 -4.78 6.17 -6.95
C TRP A 96 -5.45 7.35 -7.65
N ALA A 97 -5.16 8.59 -7.22
CA ALA A 97 -5.74 9.80 -7.78
C ALA A 97 -5.36 10.01 -9.26
N ASN A 98 -4.18 9.54 -9.67
CA ASN A 98 -3.76 9.56 -11.08
C ASN A 98 -4.24 8.36 -11.90
N GLY A 99 -4.84 7.36 -11.26
CA GLY A 99 -5.16 6.09 -11.93
C GLY A 99 -3.93 5.22 -12.23
N ASP A 100 -2.81 5.45 -11.54
CA ASP A 100 -1.58 4.65 -11.63
C ASP A 100 -1.75 3.31 -10.89
N ILE A 101 -2.74 2.53 -11.31
CA ILE A 101 -3.15 1.27 -10.71
C ILE A 101 -3.02 0.18 -11.76
N TYR A 102 -2.20 -0.81 -11.45
CA TYR A 102 -1.82 -1.87 -12.38
C TYR A 102 -2.22 -3.24 -11.82
N GLY A 103 -2.24 -4.19 -12.75
CA GLY A 103 -2.51 -5.60 -12.48
C GLY A 103 -1.93 -6.47 -13.59
N PHE A 104 -1.89 -7.77 -13.34
CA PHE A 104 -1.43 -8.75 -14.30
C PHE A 104 -2.45 -9.87 -14.48
N ARG A 105 -2.36 -10.52 -15.63
CA ARG A 105 -3.13 -11.72 -15.95
C ARG A 105 -2.18 -12.81 -16.43
N ILE A 106 -2.33 -14.02 -15.91
CA ILE A 106 -1.63 -15.21 -16.39
C ILE A 106 -2.68 -16.17 -16.96
N PRO A 107 -2.97 -16.12 -18.28
CA PRO A 107 -4.05 -16.90 -18.88
C PRO A 107 -3.92 -18.40 -18.70
N ALA A 108 -2.69 -18.93 -18.71
CA ALA A 108 -2.42 -20.36 -18.54
C ALA A 108 -2.79 -20.90 -17.14
N LEU A 109 -2.88 -20.01 -16.16
CA LEU A 109 -3.21 -20.35 -14.77
C LEU A 109 -4.60 -19.83 -14.35
N ASP A 110 -5.31 -19.14 -15.25
CA ASP A 110 -6.54 -18.38 -14.95
C ASP A 110 -6.39 -17.42 -13.75
N ILE A 111 -5.19 -16.84 -13.59
CA ILE A 111 -4.89 -15.89 -12.52
C ILE A 111 -5.06 -14.48 -13.04
N VAL A 112 -5.81 -13.67 -12.29
CA VAL A 112 -5.91 -12.22 -12.45
C VAL A 112 -5.66 -11.60 -11.08
N CYS A 113 -4.70 -10.69 -11.00
CA CYS A 113 -4.38 -9.97 -9.78
C CYS A 113 -4.19 -8.48 -10.09
N GLY A 114 -4.59 -7.61 -9.17
CA GLY A 114 -4.48 -6.16 -9.30
C GLY A 114 -4.28 -5.50 -7.94
N GLY A 115 -4.23 -4.16 -7.93
CA GLY A 115 -3.98 -3.39 -6.72
C GLY A 115 -2.50 -3.04 -6.52
N TYR A 116 -1.74 -2.97 -7.60
CA TYR A 116 -0.35 -2.51 -7.57
C TYR A 116 -0.28 -1.06 -7.99
N TYR A 117 0.24 -0.20 -7.11
CA TYR A 117 0.29 1.24 -7.32
C TYR A 117 1.63 1.69 -7.88
N GLY A 118 1.61 2.52 -8.91
CA GLY A 118 2.79 3.10 -9.53
C GLY A 118 3.30 2.34 -10.77
N TRP A 119 3.87 3.10 -11.69
CA TRP A 119 4.33 2.63 -13.01
C TRP A 119 5.58 1.74 -12.93
N ASP A 120 6.39 1.86 -11.87
CA ASP A 120 7.51 0.94 -11.64
C ASP A 120 6.99 -0.39 -11.06
N HIS A 121 6.76 -1.34 -11.96
CA HIS A 121 6.22 -2.66 -11.62
C HIS A 121 7.17 -3.54 -10.79
N ARG A 122 8.46 -3.18 -10.66
CA ARG A 122 9.37 -3.85 -9.72
C ARG A 122 9.19 -3.26 -8.33
N ALA A 123 9.21 -1.94 -8.23
CA ALA A 123 9.04 -1.25 -6.95
C ALA A 123 7.66 -1.51 -6.32
N SER A 124 6.60 -1.60 -7.13
CA SER A 124 5.25 -1.88 -6.66
C SER A 124 5.02 -3.34 -6.25
N GLY A 125 5.96 -4.24 -6.52
CA GLY A 125 5.83 -5.68 -6.23
C GLY A 125 4.99 -6.47 -7.25
N LEU A 126 4.45 -5.82 -8.28
CA LEU A 126 3.65 -6.47 -9.33
C LEU A 126 4.42 -7.61 -10.00
N LEU A 127 5.65 -7.33 -10.43
CA LEU A 127 6.48 -8.30 -11.14
C LEU A 127 6.86 -9.48 -10.23
N GLU A 128 7.12 -9.21 -8.95
CA GLU A 128 7.46 -10.25 -7.97
C GLU A 128 6.27 -11.19 -7.74
N ALA A 129 5.08 -10.64 -7.52
CA ALA A 129 3.87 -11.41 -7.32
C ALA A 129 3.54 -12.31 -8.52
N ALA A 130 3.55 -11.74 -9.74
CA ALA A 130 3.34 -12.51 -10.96
C ALA A 130 4.37 -13.63 -11.14
N THR A 131 5.63 -13.34 -10.81
CA THR A 131 6.73 -14.32 -10.90
C THR A 131 6.54 -15.44 -9.89
N GLU A 132 6.12 -15.15 -8.66
CA GLU A 132 5.87 -16.18 -7.66
C GLU A 132 4.68 -17.06 -8.00
N ASP A 133 3.61 -16.52 -8.59
CA ASP A 133 2.48 -17.32 -9.07
C ASP A 133 2.92 -18.33 -10.15
N ILE A 134 3.70 -17.88 -11.13
CA ILE A 134 4.27 -18.76 -12.16
C ILE A 134 5.18 -19.82 -11.54
N ARG A 135 6.10 -19.40 -10.65
CA ARG A 135 7.02 -20.33 -9.97
C ARG A 135 6.26 -21.36 -9.14
N TYR A 136 5.23 -20.95 -8.43
CA TYR A 136 4.38 -21.83 -7.66
C TYR A 136 3.69 -22.86 -8.56
N ALA A 137 3.08 -22.43 -9.67
CA ALA A 137 2.45 -23.34 -10.62
C ALA A 137 3.43 -24.36 -11.21
N VAL A 138 4.63 -23.94 -11.59
CA VAL A 138 5.69 -24.84 -12.08
C VAL A 138 6.12 -25.84 -10.99
N ARG A 139 6.23 -25.39 -9.74
CA ARG A 139 6.54 -26.29 -8.60
C ARG A 139 5.42 -27.32 -8.39
N GLN A 140 4.15 -26.92 -8.46
CA GLN A 140 3.00 -27.81 -8.33
C GLN A 140 2.94 -28.84 -9.46
N GLN A 141 3.11 -28.41 -10.71
CA GLN A 141 3.12 -29.31 -11.86
C GLN A 141 4.20 -30.40 -11.73
N ARG A 142 5.40 -30.03 -11.27
CA ARG A 142 6.48 -30.98 -10.97
C ARG A 142 6.10 -31.91 -9.83
N HIS A 143 5.56 -31.38 -8.74
CA HIS A 143 5.12 -32.16 -7.59
C HIS A 143 4.10 -33.23 -8.01
N ASP A 144 3.04 -32.83 -8.72
CA ASP A 144 1.98 -33.72 -9.18
C ASP A 144 2.50 -34.79 -10.14
N HIS A 145 3.40 -34.41 -11.05
CA HIS A 145 4.06 -35.35 -11.95
C HIS A 145 4.85 -36.42 -11.18
N PHE A 146 5.68 -36.01 -10.21
CA PHE A 146 6.46 -36.95 -9.41
C PHE A 146 5.57 -37.84 -8.54
N SER A 147 4.51 -37.29 -7.95
CA SER A 147 3.52 -38.05 -7.17
C SER A 147 2.81 -39.10 -8.04
N ARG A 148 2.39 -38.73 -9.25
CA ARG A 148 1.81 -39.65 -10.23
C ARG A 148 2.81 -40.73 -10.65
N LEU A 149 4.06 -40.35 -10.92
CA LEU A 149 5.11 -41.28 -11.33
C LEU A 149 5.41 -42.31 -10.23
N LYS A 150 5.53 -41.88 -8.97
CA LYS A 150 5.69 -42.78 -7.81
C LYS A 150 4.54 -43.77 -7.72
N ARG A 151 3.30 -43.31 -7.91
CA ARG A 151 2.12 -44.18 -7.96
C ARG A 151 2.20 -45.20 -9.10
N HIS A 152 2.56 -44.78 -10.31
CA HIS A 152 2.70 -45.68 -11.46
C HIS A 152 3.78 -46.75 -11.24
N ILE A 153 4.90 -46.38 -10.61
CA ILE A 153 5.96 -47.32 -10.23
C ILE A 153 5.43 -48.34 -9.22
N SER A 154 4.75 -47.87 -8.16
CA SER A 154 4.15 -48.73 -7.13
C SER A 154 3.14 -49.73 -7.73
N CYS A 155 2.31 -49.28 -8.66
CA CYS A 155 1.34 -50.12 -9.37
C CYS A 155 1.94 -50.94 -10.52
N LYS A 156 3.26 -50.97 -10.71
CA LYS A 156 3.97 -51.70 -11.78
C LYS A 156 3.49 -51.36 -13.20
N VAL A 157 3.01 -50.14 -13.43
CA VAL A 157 2.59 -49.68 -14.77
C VAL A 157 3.81 -49.69 -15.71
N PRO A 158 3.78 -50.34 -16.89
CA PRO A 158 4.90 -50.36 -17.83
C PRO A 158 5.34 -48.96 -18.27
N LEU A 159 6.64 -48.80 -18.55
CA LEU A 159 7.26 -47.48 -18.84
C LEU A 159 6.59 -46.75 -20.00
N GLN A 160 6.18 -47.48 -21.05
CA GLN A 160 5.51 -46.91 -22.23
C GLN A 160 4.19 -46.18 -21.93
N TYR A 161 3.56 -46.49 -20.79
CA TYR A 161 2.32 -45.83 -20.33
C TYR A 161 2.57 -44.71 -19.30
N ARG A 162 3.82 -44.36 -19.03
CA ARG A 162 4.18 -43.28 -18.09
C ARG A 162 4.45 -42.01 -18.90
N PRO A 163 3.56 -41.01 -18.85
CA PRO A 163 3.75 -39.79 -19.64
C PRO A 163 4.95 -39.02 -19.11
N ALA A 164 5.76 -38.47 -20.01
CA ALA A 164 6.82 -37.52 -19.67
C ALA A 164 6.22 -36.21 -19.11
N LEU A 165 7.03 -35.44 -18.38
CA LEU A 165 6.65 -34.10 -17.99
C LEU A 165 6.63 -33.22 -19.25
N ALA A 166 5.47 -32.67 -19.59
CA ALA A 166 5.35 -31.68 -20.64
C ALA A 166 5.78 -30.32 -20.07
N PHE A 167 6.67 -29.63 -20.79
CA PHE A 167 7.10 -28.25 -20.51
C PHE A 167 6.29 -27.28 -21.33
#